data_AF-A0A9D5MZK7-F1
#
_entry.id   AF-A0A9D5MZK7-F1
#
_cell.length_a   1.000
_cell.length_b   1.000
_cell.length_c   1.000
_cell.angle_alpha   90.00
_cell.angle_beta   90.00
_cell.angle_gamma   90.00
#
_symmetry.space_group_name_H-M   'P 1'
#
loop_
_entity.id
_entity.type
_entity.pdbx_description
1 polymer ?
#
loop_
_entity_poly.entity_id
_entity_poly.type
_entity_poly.pdbx_seq_one_letter_code
_entity_poly.pdbx_strand_id
1 'polypeptide(L)'
;MKKRISVLLVFVLLINFLVNSSASKNQLDAKVNTKFDYSFAKQASWKGKPRNEKLESCQIPKASAEKMTTEALLDSILENPFTADMLVHDSMEVGYQKVKDEILAFQILLKRSDLGSVMVKKYSISSEGTSDQDIMNSLYLSVMIAQPEIENIINDVDLKSFENSLKVKDIPLYNISKEEHNIKIDNTHK
;
A
#
# COMPACT_ATOMS: atom_id res chain seq x y z
N MET A 1 18.59 71.37 11.24
CA MET A 1 18.00 70.45 10.21
C MET A 1 18.68 69.07 10.17
N LYS A 2 20.02 68.98 10.30
CA LYS A 2 20.78 67.70 10.27
C LYS A 2 20.34 66.64 11.30
N LYS A 3 19.97 67.05 12.54
CA LYS A 3 19.52 66.13 13.60
C LYS A 3 18.14 65.50 13.34
N ARG A 4 17.26 66.19 12.59
CA ARG A 4 15.90 65.69 12.27
C ARG A 4 15.91 64.72 11.09
N ILE A 5 16.84 64.90 10.16
CA ILE A 5 17.07 63.99 9.02
C ILE A 5 17.67 62.66 9.50
N SER A 6 18.57 62.72 10.49
CA SER A 6 19.20 61.52 11.07
C SER A 6 18.21 60.61 11.81
N VAL A 7 17.18 61.17 12.45
CA VAL A 7 16.16 60.37 13.17
C VAL A 7 15.24 59.63 12.18
N LEU A 8 14.87 60.28 11.07
CA LEU A 8 14.05 59.65 10.03
C LEU A 8 14.78 58.50 9.32
N LEU A 9 16.09 58.62 9.10
CA LEU A 9 16.89 57.58 8.45
C LEU A 9 17.06 56.32 9.30
N VAL A 10 17.18 56.46 10.62
CA VAL A 10 17.23 55.33 11.56
C VAL A 10 15.87 54.62 11.65
N PHE A 11 14.77 55.38 11.57
CA PHE A 11 13.42 54.80 11.60
C PHE A 11 13.10 53.98 10.34
N VAL A 12 13.58 54.43 9.16
CA VAL A 12 13.45 53.69 7.90
C VAL A 12 14.28 52.40 7.89
N LEU A 13 15.46 52.38 8.54
CA LEU A 13 16.28 51.16 8.66
C LEU A 13 15.69 50.12 9.63
N LEU A 14 14.99 50.53 10.69
CA LEU A 14 14.37 49.63 11.66
C LEU A 14 13.11 48.92 11.12
N ILE A 15 12.36 49.57 10.21
CA ILE A 15 11.18 48.97 9.57
C ILE A 15 11.57 47.81 8.63
N ASN A 16 12.77 47.85 8.05
CA ASN A 16 13.27 46.80 7.16
C ASN A 16 13.69 45.50 7.90
N PHE A 17 13.79 45.52 9.24
CA PHE A 17 14.18 44.33 10.02
C PHE A 17 12.99 43.47 10.50
N LEU A 18 11.75 43.91 10.23
CA LEU A 18 10.53 43.15 10.56
C LEU A 18 10.03 42.27 9.41
N VAL A 19 10.68 42.31 8.24
CA VAL A 19 10.40 41.42 7.11
C VAL A 19 11.41 40.26 7.10
N ASN A 20 11.64 39.64 8.26
CA ASN A 20 12.22 38.30 8.28
C ASN A 20 11.10 37.33 7.97
N SER A 21 11.07 36.94 6.69
CA SER A 21 10.31 35.86 6.08
C SER A 21 9.97 34.74 7.05
N SER A 22 8.75 34.77 7.59
CA SER A 22 8.00 33.54 7.71
C SER A 22 7.52 33.19 6.30
N ALA A 23 8.44 32.67 5.49
CA ALA A 23 8.06 31.82 4.38
C ALA A 23 7.37 30.63 5.02
N SER A 24 6.06 30.75 5.24
CA SER A 24 5.19 29.61 5.49
C SER A 24 5.56 28.62 4.40
N LYS A 25 6.07 27.46 4.79
CA LYS A 25 6.24 26.32 3.92
C LYS A 25 4.84 25.87 3.49
N ASN A 26 4.19 26.63 2.63
CA ASN A 26 3.20 26.12 1.70
C ASN A 26 3.96 25.39 0.59
N GLN A 27 4.78 24.41 0.99
CA GLN A 27 5.04 23.30 0.12
C GLN A 27 3.75 22.50 0.22
N LEU A 28 2.88 22.69 -0.77
CA LEU A 28 1.76 21.79 -1.01
C LEU A 28 2.32 20.37 -0.79
N ASP A 29 1.83 19.68 0.25
CA ASP A 29 2.21 18.30 0.61
C ASP A 29 1.72 17.35 -0.50
N ALA A 30 2.27 17.53 -1.70
CA ALA A 30 1.92 16.75 -2.86
C ALA A 30 2.32 15.32 -2.58
N LYS A 31 1.33 14.43 -2.57
CA LYS A 31 1.59 13.01 -2.40
C LYS A 31 2.51 12.53 -3.54
N VAL A 32 3.52 11.74 -3.18
CA VAL A 32 4.46 11.13 -4.12
C VAL A 32 3.73 10.03 -4.88
N ASN A 33 3.55 10.23 -6.19
CA ASN A 33 2.87 9.27 -7.06
C ASN A 33 3.84 8.33 -7.78
N THR A 34 4.91 7.93 -7.09
CA THR A 34 5.95 7.05 -7.65
C THR A 34 6.15 5.89 -6.71
N LYS A 35 6.03 4.67 -7.22
CA LYS A 35 6.29 3.44 -6.46
C LYS A 35 7.76 3.35 -6.02
N PHE A 36 8.01 2.56 -4.99
CA PHE A 36 9.34 2.24 -4.52
C PHE A 36 10.05 1.29 -5.49
N ASP A 37 11.35 1.52 -5.71
CA ASP A 37 12.16 0.71 -6.63
C ASP A 37 12.89 -0.41 -5.90
N TYR A 38 12.50 -1.65 -6.17
CA TYR A 38 13.15 -2.87 -5.66
C TYR A 38 14.17 -3.47 -6.64
N SER A 39 14.70 -2.71 -7.61
CA SER A 39 15.65 -3.21 -8.60
C SER A 39 16.91 -3.84 -7.99
N PHE A 40 17.29 -3.47 -6.76
CA PHE A 40 18.37 -4.12 -6.01
C PHE A 40 18.10 -5.61 -5.76
N ALA A 41 16.84 -6.04 -5.66
CA ALA A 41 16.47 -7.44 -5.43
C ALA A 41 16.79 -8.36 -6.61
N LYS A 42 17.07 -7.79 -7.80
CA LYS A 42 17.49 -8.52 -9.01
C LYS A 42 19.01 -8.74 -9.07
N GLN A 43 19.78 -8.08 -8.20
CA GLN A 43 21.24 -8.14 -8.22
C GLN A 43 21.76 -9.46 -7.61
N ALA A 44 22.93 -9.92 -8.06
CA ALA A 44 23.54 -11.16 -7.53
C ALA A 44 23.84 -11.08 -6.03
N SER A 45 24.22 -9.90 -5.54
CA SER A 45 24.45 -9.59 -4.12
C SER A 45 23.22 -9.84 -3.24
N TRP A 46 22.01 -9.79 -3.82
CA TRP A 46 20.78 -10.10 -3.11
C TRP A 46 20.71 -11.56 -2.70
N LYS A 47 21.07 -12.50 -3.59
CA LYS A 47 20.83 -13.94 -3.35
C LYS A 47 21.47 -14.44 -2.05
N GLY A 48 22.67 -14.00 -1.73
CA GLY A 48 23.44 -14.42 -0.55
C GLY A 48 23.05 -13.76 0.77
N LYS A 49 22.15 -12.76 0.77
CA LYS A 49 21.74 -12.08 2.00
C LYS A 49 20.77 -12.94 2.83
N PRO A 50 20.91 -12.96 4.17
CA PRO A 50 19.91 -13.50 5.08
C PRO A 50 18.51 -12.89 4.87
N ARG A 51 17.44 -13.64 5.18
CA ARG A 51 16.05 -13.20 4.97
C ARG A 51 15.74 -11.90 5.71
N ASN A 52 16.21 -11.74 6.95
CA ASN A 52 16.00 -10.54 7.75
C ASN A 52 16.66 -9.31 7.11
N GLU A 53 17.91 -9.42 6.65
CA GLU A 53 18.61 -8.31 5.98
C GLU A 53 17.91 -7.91 4.66
N LYS A 54 17.40 -8.90 3.93
CA LYS A 54 16.56 -8.66 2.75
C LYS A 54 15.27 -7.93 3.12
N LEU A 55 14.56 -8.42 4.13
CA LEU A 55 13.31 -7.82 4.57
C LEU A 55 13.52 -6.36 5.02
N GLU A 56 14.61 -6.07 5.74
CA GLU A 56 14.99 -4.72 6.15
C GLU A 56 15.27 -3.81 4.95
N SER A 57 16.01 -4.31 3.94
CA SER A 57 16.30 -3.56 2.71
C SER A 57 15.05 -3.24 1.89
N CYS A 58 14.00 -4.04 2.02
CA CYS A 58 12.71 -3.85 1.36
C CYS A 58 11.75 -2.92 2.13
N GLN A 59 12.12 -2.42 3.31
CA GLN A 59 11.25 -1.51 4.06
C GLN A 59 11.26 -0.11 3.44
N ILE A 60 10.07 0.39 3.09
CA ILE A 60 9.88 1.78 2.75
C ILE A 60 9.91 2.59 4.06
N PRO A 61 10.77 3.61 4.21
CA PRO A 61 10.78 4.44 5.40
C PRO A 61 9.37 5.02 5.68
N LYS A 62 8.92 4.96 6.93
CA LYS A 62 7.56 5.37 7.34
C LYS A 62 7.15 6.73 6.76
N ALA A 63 8.01 7.74 6.94
CA ALA A 63 7.74 9.11 6.48
C ALA A 63 7.62 9.21 4.94
N SER A 64 8.27 8.32 4.20
CA SER A 64 8.13 8.23 2.74
C SER A 64 6.81 7.55 2.39
N ALA A 65 6.49 6.40 3.02
CA ALA A 65 5.25 5.66 2.78
C ALA A 65 3.99 6.50 3.08
N GLU A 66 4.00 7.30 4.15
CA GLU A 66 2.90 8.21 4.51
C GLU A 66 2.68 9.32 3.46
N LYS A 67 3.73 9.70 2.73
CA LYS A 67 3.66 10.72 1.68
C LYS A 67 3.28 10.15 0.32
N MET A 68 3.23 8.84 0.11
CA MET A 68 2.89 8.25 -1.18
C MET A 68 1.38 8.32 -1.47
N THR A 69 0.99 8.39 -2.74
CA THR A 69 -0.40 8.14 -3.18
C THR A 69 -0.81 6.70 -2.84
N THR A 70 -2.11 6.41 -2.83
CA THR A 70 -2.62 5.07 -2.46
C THR A 70 -2.28 4.07 -3.55
N GLU A 71 -2.32 4.50 -4.79
CA GLU A 71 -1.85 3.77 -5.97
C GLU A 71 -0.36 3.46 -5.87
N ALA A 72 0.49 4.47 -5.60
CA ALA A 72 1.93 4.25 -5.53
C ALA A 72 2.31 3.33 -4.36
N LEU A 73 1.66 3.47 -3.20
CA LEU A 73 1.93 2.60 -2.06
C LEU A 73 1.46 1.16 -2.33
N LEU A 74 0.27 0.98 -2.91
CA LEU A 74 -0.23 -0.34 -3.30
C LEU A 74 0.70 -1.01 -4.32
N ASP A 75 1.11 -0.30 -5.38
CA ASP A 75 2.03 -0.82 -6.39
C ASP A 75 3.38 -1.22 -5.77
N SER A 76 3.85 -0.45 -4.79
CA SER A 76 5.08 -0.77 -4.05
C SER A 76 4.96 -2.00 -3.16
N ILE A 77 3.74 -2.33 -2.71
CA ILE A 77 3.50 -3.56 -1.96
C ILE A 77 3.40 -4.73 -2.95
N LEU A 78 2.66 -4.60 -4.04
CA LEU A 78 2.52 -5.67 -5.04
C LEU A 78 3.86 -6.08 -5.67
N GLU A 79 4.80 -5.14 -5.81
CA GLU A 79 6.15 -5.40 -6.34
C GLU A 79 7.20 -5.73 -5.27
N ASN A 80 6.83 -5.72 -3.99
CA ASN A 80 7.76 -6.10 -2.94
C ASN A 80 8.11 -7.60 -3.06
N PRO A 81 9.40 -7.98 -3.03
CA PRO A 81 9.82 -9.39 -3.15
C PRO A 81 9.18 -10.35 -2.14
N PHE A 82 8.73 -9.85 -0.98
CA PHE A 82 8.11 -10.65 0.07
C PHE A 82 6.59 -10.80 -0.07
N THR A 83 5.96 -10.12 -1.02
CA THR A 83 4.50 -10.25 -1.24
C THR A 83 4.11 -11.63 -1.74
N ALA A 84 5.03 -12.32 -2.42
CA ALA A 84 4.86 -13.72 -2.80
C ALA A 84 4.61 -14.64 -1.59
N ASP A 85 5.06 -14.26 -0.38
CA ASP A 85 4.85 -15.04 0.83
C ASP A 85 3.35 -15.22 1.13
N MET A 86 2.46 -14.36 0.62
CA MET A 86 1.01 -14.56 0.73
C MET A 86 0.52 -15.90 0.18
N LEU A 87 1.26 -16.50 -0.76
CA LEU A 87 0.81 -17.68 -1.52
C LEU A 87 1.51 -18.98 -1.11
N VAL A 88 2.52 -18.92 -0.25
CA VAL A 88 3.40 -20.07 0.05
C VAL A 88 3.17 -20.69 1.43
N HIS A 89 2.18 -20.17 2.17
CA HIS A 89 1.79 -20.67 3.49
C HIS A 89 0.59 -21.64 3.41
N ASP A 90 0.33 -22.34 4.52
CA ASP A 90 -0.72 -23.35 4.65
C ASP A 90 -2.13 -22.82 4.30
N SER A 91 -2.34 -21.51 4.46
CA SER A 91 -3.52 -20.81 3.95
C SER A 91 -3.17 -19.39 3.50
N MET A 92 -3.98 -18.86 2.58
CA MET A 92 -3.86 -17.48 2.09
C MET A 92 -4.06 -16.46 3.21
N GLU A 93 -4.93 -16.75 4.18
CA GLU A 93 -5.12 -15.94 5.40
C GLU A 93 -3.81 -15.84 6.19
N VAL A 94 -3.16 -16.98 6.49
CA VAL A 94 -1.89 -17.00 7.23
C VAL A 94 -0.81 -16.23 6.48
N GLY A 95 -0.73 -16.42 5.16
CA GLY A 95 0.25 -15.70 4.34
C GLY A 95 -0.01 -14.19 4.27
N TYR A 96 -1.27 -13.79 4.14
CA TYR A 96 -1.66 -12.39 4.21
C TYR A 96 -1.26 -11.75 5.54
N GLN A 97 -1.62 -12.37 6.67
CA GLN A 97 -1.29 -11.85 8.00
C GLN A 97 0.23 -11.75 8.17
N LYS A 98 0.98 -12.75 7.72
CA LYS A 98 2.44 -12.75 7.76
C LYS A 98 3.05 -11.56 7.02
N VAL A 99 2.61 -11.32 5.78
CA VAL A 99 3.10 -10.21 4.96
C VAL A 99 2.68 -8.86 5.53
N LYS A 100 1.44 -8.74 6.01
CA LYS A 100 0.93 -7.53 6.68
C LYS A 100 1.78 -7.16 7.90
N ASP A 101 2.16 -8.14 8.71
CA ASP A 101 2.94 -7.92 9.92
C ASP A 101 4.39 -7.53 9.62
N GLU A 102 4.98 -8.08 8.57
CA GLU A 102 6.38 -7.86 8.19
C GLU A 102 6.62 -6.60 7.34
N ILE A 103 5.61 -6.11 6.63
CA ILE A 103 5.72 -4.95 5.73
C ILE A 103 5.00 -3.75 6.33
N LEU A 104 5.76 -2.78 6.89
CA LEU A 104 5.20 -1.57 7.50
C LEU A 104 4.31 -0.77 6.52
N ALA A 105 4.71 -0.71 5.25
CA ALA A 105 3.93 -0.04 4.20
C ALA A 105 2.51 -0.62 4.06
N PHE A 106 2.35 -1.93 4.28
CA PHE A 106 1.05 -2.60 4.24
C PHE A 106 0.13 -2.08 5.35
N GLN A 107 0.65 -2.00 6.57
CA GLN A 107 -0.11 -1.49 7.72
C GLN A 107 -0.49 -0.01 7.56
N ILE A 108 0.33 0.78 6.86
CA ILE A 108 0.02 2.16 6.50
C ILE A 108 -1.08 2.20 5.42
N LEU A 109 -1.00 1.31 4.42
CA LEU A 109 -1.98 1.21 3.34
C LEU A 109 -3.38 0.95 3.89
N LEU A 110 -3.53 0.00 4.83
CA LEU A 110 -4.81 -0.38 5.44
C LEU A 110 -5.56 0.75 6.15
N LYS A 111 -4.85 1.82 6.52
CA LYS A 111 -5.45 2.98 7.19
C LYS A 111 -6.00 4.02 6.22
N ARG A 112 -5.90 3.79 4.91
CA ARG A 112 -6.29 4.76 3.88
C ARG A 112 -7.75 4.57 3.49
N SER A 113 -8.53 5.62 3.61
CA SER A 113 -9.98 5.61 3.33
C SER A 113 -10.33 5.36 1.86
N ASP A 114 -9.40 5.66 0.94
CA ASP A 114 -9.57 5.45 -0.50
C ASP A 114 -9.05 4.08 -1.00
N LEU A 115 -8.54 3.23 -0.09
CA LEU A 115 -7.90 1.98 -0.43
C LEU A 115 -8.83 1.04 -1.22
N GLY A 116 -10.10 0.91 -0.80
CA GLY A 116 -11.03 -0.03 -1.42
C GLY A 116 -11.21 0.20 -2.91
N SER A 117 -11.52 1.44 -3.30
CA SER A 117 -11.70 1.82 -4.70
C SER A 117 -10.40 1.71 -5.52
N VAL A 118 -9.23 1.99 -4.90
CA VAL A 118 -7.93 1.81 -5.55
C VAL A 118 -7.63 0.33 -5.82
N MET A 119 -7.89 -0.57 -4.86
CA MET A 119 -7.67 -2.01 -5.03
C MET A 119 -8.59 -2.60 -6.10
N VAL A 120 -9.88 -2.25 -6.10
CA VAL A 120 -10.83 -2.75 -7.10
C VAL A 120 -10.44 -2.27 -8.49
N LYS A 121 -10.12 -0.98 -8.66
CA LYS A 121 -9.63 -0.46 -9.95
C LYS A 121 -8.37 -1.20 -10.42
N LYS A 122 -7.39 -1.40 -9.53
CA LYS A 122 -6.16 -2.11 -9.88
C LYS A 122 -6.43 -3.56 -10.26
N TYR A 123 -7.30 -4.25 -9.52
CA TYR A 123 -7.70 -5.62 -9.80
C TYR A 123 -8.40 -5.73 -11.16
N SER A 124 -9.35 -4.85 -11.47
CA SER A 124 -10.01 -4.85 -12.78
C SER A 124 -9.01 -4.75 -13.92
N ILE A 125 -8.06 -3.80 -13.85
CA ILE A 125 -7.01 -3.62 -14.85
C ILE A 125 -6.13 -4.87 -14.95
N SER A 126 -5.59 -5.35 -13.83
CA SER A 126 -4.65 -6.48 -13.83
C SER A 126 -5.31 -7.81 -14.19
N SER A 127 -6.58 -8.00 -13.85
CA SER A 127 -7.29 -9.24 -14.20
C SER A 127 -7.54 -9.36 -15.71
N GLU A 128 -7.62 -8.25 -16.45
CA GLU A 128 -7.78 -8.22 -17.92
C GLU A 128 -6.44 -8.29 -18.65
N GLY A 129 -5.33 -8.01 -17.96
CA GLY A 129 -3.99 -8.13 -18.49
C GLY A 129 -3.54 -9.58 -18.67
N THR A 130 -2.59 -9.80 -19.57
CA THR A 130 -2.03 -11.12 -19.88
C THR A 130 -0.56 -11.25 -19.51
N SER A 131 0.07 -10.18 -19.00
CA SER A 131 1.45 -10.24 -18.57
C SER A 131 1.59 -11.03 -17.26
N ASP A 132 2.75 -11.64 -17.02
CA ASP A 132 3.05 -12.31 -15.75
C ASP A 132 2.80 -11.38 -14.54
N GLN A 133 3.14 -10.09 -14.68
CA GLN A 133 2.92 -9.10 -13.65
C GLN A 133 1.43 -8.86 -13.39
N ASP A 134 0.60 -8.82 -14.44
CA ASP A 134 -0.84 -8.64 -14.33
C ASP A 134 -1.50 -9.84 -13.65
N ILE A 135 -1.08 -11.06 -14.02
CA ILE A 135 -1.55 -12.29 -13.40
C ILE A 135 -1.19 -12.30 -11.91
N MET A 136 0.07 -12.03 -11.57
CA MET A 136 0.51 -12.01 -10.17
C MET A 136 -0.18 -10.91 -9.36
N ASN A 137 -0.34 -9.70 -9.93
CA ASN A 137 -1.06 -8.61 -9.28
C ASN A 137 -2.52 -8.99 -9.02
N SER A 138 -3.19 -9.61 -10.00
CA SER A 138 -4.58 -10.05 -9.83
C SER A 138 -4.72 -11.09 -8.72
N LEU A 139 -3.75 -12.00 -8.59
CA LEU A 139 -3.74 -13.03 -7.56
C LEU A 139 -3.46 -12.45 -6.16
N TYR A 140 -2.49 -11.55 -6.02
CA TYR A 140 -2.25 -10.88 -4.74
C TYR A 140 -3.45 -10.04 -4.31
N LEU A 141 -4.03 -9.29 -5.24
CA LEU A 141 -5.20 -8.46 -4.97
C LEU A 141 -6.43 -9.30 -4.62
N SER A 142 -6.64 -10.46 -5.24
CA SER A 142 -7.76 -11.33 -4.87
C SER A 142 -7.61 -11.87 -3.45
N VAL A 143 -6.39 -12.27 -3.05
CA VAL A 143 -6.09 -12.67 -1.67
C VAL A 143 -6.35 -11.52 -0.69
N MET A 144 -5.85 -10.32 -1.00
CA MET A 144 -6.03 -9.14 -0.16
C MET A 144 -7.51 -8.76 -0.01
N ILE A 145 -8.25 -8.71 -1.12
CA ILE A 145 -9.67 -8.32 -1.13
C ILE A 145 -10.55 -9.32 -0.37
N ALA A 146 -10.19 -10.61 -0.41
CA ALA A 146 -10.92 -11.66 0.30
C ALA A 146 -10.74 -11.62 1.84
N GLN A 147 -9.89 -10.73 2.38
CA GLN A 147 -9.68 -10.64 3.83
C GLN A 147 -10.82 -9.86 4.50
N PRO A 148 -11.33 -10.31 5.67
CA PRO A 148 -12.45 -9.64 6.35
C PRO A 148 -12.20 -8.17 6.71
N GLU A 149 -10.95 -7.80 6.98
CA GLU A 149 -10.56 -6.42 7.28
C GLU A 149 -10.65 -5.50 6.05
N ILE A 150 -10.56 -6.06 4.85
CA ILE A 150 -10.69 -5.33 3.58
C ILE A 150 -12.16 -5.22 3.14
N GLU A 151 -12.99 -6.21 3.43
CA GLU A 151 -14.44 -6.16 3.14
C GLU A 151 -15.10 -4.91 3.74
N ASN A 152 -14.66 -4.49 4.94
CA ASN A 152 -15.17 -3.30 5.62
C ASN A 152 -14.65 -1.97 5.03
N ILE A 153 -13.62 -2.03 4.18
CA ILE A 153 -13.01 -0.86 3.53
C ILE A 153 -13.58 -0.66 2.12
N ILE A 154 -13.95 -1.75 1.44
CA ILE A 154 -14.56 -1.70 0.12
C ILE A 154 -16.06 -1.44 0.28
N ASN A 155 -16.61 -0.47 -0.45
CA ASN A 155 -18.05 -0.24 -0.46
C ASN A 155 -18.80 -1.33 -1.25
N ASP A 156 -20.10 -1.50 -0.99
CA ASP A 156 -20.95 -2.52 -1.61
C ASP A 156 -20.95 -2.48 -3.16
N VAL A 157 -20.72 -1.31 -3.76
CA VAL A 157 -20.70 -1.14 -5.22
C VAL A 157 -19.42 -1.74 -5.80
N ASP A 158 -18.29 -1.42 -5.19
CA ASP A 158 -16.96 -1.89 -5.58
C ASP A 158 -16.83 -3.41 -5.32
N LEU A 159 -17.40 -3.93 -4.22
CA LEU A 159 -17.46 -5.37 -3.94
C LEU A 159 -18.25 -6.15 -5.01
N LYS A 160 -19.43 -5.67 -5.40
CA LYS A 160 -20.25 -6.32 -6.45
C LYS A 160 -19.54 -6.32 -7.80
N SER A 161 -18.82 -5.25 -8.13
CA SER A 161 -18.00 -5.19 -9.34
C SER A 161 -16.90 -6.26 -9.33
N PHE A 162 -16.21 -6.40 -8.20
CA PHE A 162 -15.19 -7.42 -7.98
C PHE A 162 -15.76 -8.84 -8.06
N GLU A 163 -16.84 -9.16 -7.34
CA GLU A 163 -17.48 -10.47 -7.38
C GLU A 163 -17.92 -10.88 -8.79
N ASN A 164 -18.46 -9.94 -9.56
CA ASN A 164 -18.85 -10.20 -10.95
C ASN A 164 -17.63 -10.50 -11.82
N SER A 165 -16.52 -9.79 -11.61
CA SER A 165 -15.28 -10.03 -12.35
C SER A 165 -14.62 -11.38 -12.03
N LEU A 166 -14.83 -11.92 -10.82
CA LEU A 166 -14.40 -13.27 -10.43
C LEU A 166 -15.23 -14.36 -11.13
N LYS A 167 -16.56 -14.21 -11.18
CA LYS A 167 -17.47 -15.18 -11.80
C LYS A 167 -17.25 -15.36 -13.30
N VAL A 168 -16.74 -14.33 -13.98
CA VAL A 168 -16.49 -14.36 -15.43
C VAL A 168 -15.20 -15.12 -15.79
N LYS A 169 -14.28 -15.32 -14.85
CA LYS A 169 -12.91 -15.76 -15.16
C LYS A 169 -12.55 -17.20 -14.79
N ASP A 170 -13.50 -18.00 -14.26
CA ASP A 170 -13.25 -19.40 -13.82
C ASP A 170 -11.90 -19.55 -13.08
N ILE A 171 -11.55 -18.55 -12.27
CA ILE A 171 -10.36 -18.63 -11.42
C ILE A 171 -10.74 -19.62 -10.31
N PRO A 172 -10.02 -20.75 -10.15
CA PRO A 172 -10.27 -21.67 -9.05
C PRO A 172 -9.85 -20.97 -7.76
N LEU A 173 -10.78 -20.19 -7.21
CA LEU A 173 -10.74 -19.85 -5.79
C LEU A 173 -11.02 -21.16 -5.08
N TYR A 174 -10.00 -21.72 -4.44
CA TYR A 174 -10.19 -22.67 -3.36
C TYR A 174 -11.24 -22.04 -2.43
N ASN A 175 -12.33 -22.76 -2.14
CA ASN A 175 -13.50 -22.29 -1.39
C ASN A 175 -13.12 -21.42 -0.17
N ILE A 176 -13.08 -20.10 -0.32
CA ILE A 176 -12.91 -19.17 0.80
C ILE A 176 -14.32 -18.72 1.21
N SER A 177 -14.72 -19.14 2.41
CA SER A 177 -15.75 -18.55 3.31
C SER A 177 -17.13 -19.19 3.50
N LYS A 178 -17.52 -20.34 2.91
CA LYS A 178 -18.88 -20.90 3.20
C LYS A 178 -19.01 -22.34 3.71
N GLU A 179 -17.96 -23.15 3.78
CA GLU A 179 -18.12 -24.55 4.20
C GLU A 179 -17.60 -24.90 5.62
N GLU A 180 -16.80 -24.05 6.27
CA GLU A 180 -16.20 -24.42 7.57
C GLU A 180 -17.14 -24.32 8.80
N HIS A 181 -18.41 -23.92 8.61
CA HIS A 181 -19.39 -23.88 9.70
C HIS A 181 -20.48 -24.95 9.68
N ASN A 182 -20.35 -26.03 8.89
CA ASN A 182 -21.37 -27.09 8.89
C ASN A 182 -20.86 -28.53 8.77
N ILE A 183 -19.72 -28.86 9.38
CA ILE A 183 -19.41 -30.26 9.65
C ILE A 183 -20.08 -30.68 10.97
N LYS A 184 -21.31 -31.18 10.85
CA LYS A 184 -21.83 -32.15 11.82
C LYS A 184 -21.00 -33.42 11.70
N ILE A 185 -20.18 -33.68 12.71
CA ILE A 185 -19.61 -35.01 12.97
C ILE A 185 -20.75 -35.97 13.30
N ASP A 186 -21.20 -36.74 12.30
CA ASP A 186 -21.94 -37.98 12.54
C ASP A 186 -20.94 -39.08 12.83
N ASN A 187 -20.73 -39.32 14.13
CA ASN A 187 -20.08 -40.52 14.61
C ASN A 187 -21.09 -41.67 14.59
N THR A 188 -21.04 -42.50 13.56
CA THR A 188 -21.65 -43.84 13.63
C THR A 188 -20.65 -44.92 13.24
N HIS A 189 -20.06 -45.48 14.29
CA HIS A 189 -19.50 -46.83 14.32
C HIS A 189 -20.47 -47.87 13.74
N LYS A 190 -20.03 -48.63 12.74
CA LYS A 190 -19.97 -50.11 12.81
C LYS A 190 -19.24 -50.71 11.62
#